data_AF-A0A9P9DS47-F1
#
_entry.id   AF-A0A9P9DS47-F1
#
_cell.length_a   1.000
_cell.length_b   1.000
_cell.length_c   1.000
_cell.angle_alpha   90.00
_cell.angle_beta   90.00
_cell.angle_gamma   90.00
#
_symmetry.space_group_name_H-M   'P 1'
#
loop_
_entity.id
_entity.type
_entity.pdbx_description
1 polymer ?
#
loop_
_entity_poly.entity_id
_entity_poly.type
_entity_poly.pdbx_seq_one_letter_code
_entity_poly.pdbx_strand_id
1 'polypeptide(L)' 'MARNVSLKSIDERHIGHCLDYLRQSLMCAADTTLEPVDPVRGGVTGWGVSHTCRSYEDLKTWAESRRASNASGFGDDQ' A
#
# COMPACT_ATOMS: atom_id res chain seq x y z
N MET A 1 -25.55 23.85 22.96
CA MET A 1 -25.75 23.89 21.49
C MET A 1 -25.20 22.59 20.90
N ALA A 2 -26.03 21.55 20.77
CA ALA A 2 -25.63 20.32 20.11
C ALA A 2 -25.79 20.51 18.59
N ARG A 3 -24.70 20.41 17.84
CA ARG A 3 -24.74 20.41 16.36
C ARG A 3 -25.29 19.07 15.91
N ASN A 4 -26.48 19.10 15.31
CA ASN A 4 -27.10 17.95 14.67
C ASN A 4 -26.36 17.67 13.35
N VAL A 5 -25.29 16.86 13.40
CA VAL A 5 -24.58 16.43 12.19
C VAL A 5 -25.35 15.23 11.63
N SER A 6 -26.12 15.48 10.58
CA SER A 6 -26.69 14.41 9.75
C SER A 6 -25.53 13.74 8.99
N LEU A 7 -24.99 12.66 9.57
CA LEU A 7 -24.03 11.80 8.88
C LEU A 7 -24.78 11.09 7.77
N LYS A 8 -24.60 11.58 6.53
CA LYS A 8 -25.01 10.91 5.31
C LYS A 8 -24.46 9.48 5.41
N SER A 9 -25.35 8.47 5.37
CA SER A 9 -24.95 7.07 5.46
C SER A 9 -23.84 6.81 4.44
N ILE A 10 -22.68 6.40 4.92
CA ILE A 10 -21.60 5.94 4.07
C ILE A 10 -22.14 4.70 3.35
N ASP A 11 -22.39 4.79 2.04
CA ASP A 11 -22.73 3.63 1.24
C ASP A 11 -21.46 2.79 1.11
N GLU A 12 -21.38 1.73 1.92
CA GLU A 12 -20.26 0.78 1.94
C GLU A 12 -19.95 0.24 0.54
N ARG A 13 -20.96 0.09 -0.33
CA ARG A 13 -20.74 -0.37 -1.70
C ARG A 13 -20.04 0.70 -2.53
N HIS A 14 -20.41 1.97 -2.36
CA HIS A 14 -19.81 3.08 -3.08
C HIS A 14 -18.35 3.29 -2.69
N ILE A 15 -18.00 3.13 -1.41
CA ILE A 15 -16.60 3.18 -0.99
C ILE A 15 -15.86 1.89 -1.39
N GLY A 16 -16.53 0.74 -1.31
CA GLY A 16 -15.93 -0.57 -1.57
C GLY A 16 -15.33 -0.70 -2.97
N HIS A 17 -16.04 -0.25 -4.02
CA HIS A 17 -15.48 -0.31 -5.39
C HIS A 17 -14.31 0.66 -5.59
N CYS A 18 -14.36 1.86 -4.98
CA CYS A 18 -13.24 2.83 -5.04
C CYS A 18 -11.98 2.24 -4.42
N LEU A 19 -12.10 1.62 -3.25
CA LEU A 19 -10.98 0.94 -2.59
C LEU A 19 -10.49 -0.26 -3.40
N ASP A 20 -11.40 -0.98 -4.05
CA ASP A 20 -11.01 -2.09 -4.92
C ASP A 20 -10.23 -1.61 -6.15
N TYR A 21 -10.63 -0.50 -6.79
CA TYR A 21 -9.87 0.10 -7.89
C TYR A 21 -8.48 0.56 -7.46
N LEU A 22 -8.36 1.16 -6.26
CA LEU A 22 -7.06 1.55 -5.71
C LEU A 22 -6.17 0.32 -5.46
N ARG A 23 -6.73 -0.72 -4.83
CA ARG A 23 -6.05 -1.99 -4.59
C ARG A 23 -5.55 -2.61 -5.90
N GLN A 24 -6.42 -2.73 -6.90
CA GLN A 24 -6.06 -3.26 -8.22
C GLN A 24 -4.97 -2.43 -8.90
N SER A 25 -5.04 -1.10 -8.82
CA SER A 25 -4.05 -0.20 -9.41
C SER A 25 -2.67 -0.39 -8.75
N LEU A 26 -2.62 -0.48 -7.42
CA LEU A 26 -1.39 -0.74 -6.68
C LEU A 26 -0.80 -2.12 -6.97
N MET A 27 -1.63 -3.15 -7.10
CA MET A 27 -1.17 -4.50 -7.48
C MET A 27 -0.61 -4.54 -8.90
N CYS A 28 -1.24 -3.84 -9.84
CA CYS A 28 -0.78 -3.74 -11.23
C CYS A 28 0.57 -3.02 -11.36
N ALA A 29 0.76 -1.97 -10.55
CA ALA A 29 1.98 -1.20 -10.50
C ALA A 29 2.89 -1.60 -9.32
N ALA A 30 2.83 -2.86 -8.87
CA ALA A 30 3.61 -3.33 -7.74
C ALA A 30 5.11 -3.26 -8.04
N ASP A 31 5.79 -2.33 -7.37
CA ASP A 31 7.20 -2.05 -7.57
C ASP A 31 8.03 -2.44 -6.35
N THR A 32 9.16 -3.09 -6.61
CA THR A 32 10.13 -3.54 -5.61
C THR A 32 11.50 -2.91 -5.82
N THR A 33 11.59 -1.92 -6.70
CA THR A 33 12.84 -1.24 -7.03
C THR A 33 13.32 -0.44 -5.83
N LEU A 34 14.56 -0.67 -5.42
CA LEU A 34 15.20 0.10 -4.35
C LEU A 34 15.80 1.37 -4.92
N GLU A 35 15.49 2.50 -4.28
CA GLU A 35 16.10 3.78 -4.58
C GLU A 35 17.57 3.81 -4.12
N PRO A 36 18.52 4.21 -4.99
CA PRO A 36 19.92 4.33 -4.61
C PRO A 36 20.12 5.51 -3.66
N VAL A 37 20.97 5.30 -2.65
CA VAL A 37 21.38 6.38 -1.74
C VAL A 37 22.35 7.30 -2.45
N ASP A 38 22.00 8.58 -2.52
CA ASP A 38 22.86 9.67 -2.92
C ASP A 38 23.89 9.94 -1.80
N PRO A 39 25.20 9.77 -2.06
CA PRO A 39 26.24 9.90 -1.05
C PRO A 39 26.49 11.34 -0.62
N VAL A 40 26.12 12.33 -1.43
CA VAL A 40 26.28 13.77 -1.12
C VAL A 40 25.12 14.24 -0.26
N ARG A 41 23.90 13.76 -0.53
CA ARG A 41 22.68 14.12 0.22
C ARG A 41 22.47 13.27 1.46
N GLY A 42 23.06 12.07 1.52
CA GLY A 42 22.78 11.09 2.59
C GLY A 42 21.35 10.55 2.55
N GLY A 43 20.71 10.53 1.37
CA GLY A 43 19.30 10.15 1.19
C GLY A 43 19.00 9.71 -0.24
N VAL A 44 17.73 9.64 -0.64
CA VAL A 44 17.34 9.25 -2.02
C VAL A 44 16.95 10.48 -2.84
N THR A 45 17.13 10.42 -4.16
CA THR A 45 16.71 11.51 -5.06
C THR A 45 15.30 11.30 -5.61
N GLY A 46 14.83 10.05 -5.70
CA GLY A 46 13.53 9.69 -6.26
C GLY A 46 13.44 9.75 -7.78
N TRP A 47 14.56 9.91 -8.50
CA TRP A 47 14.58 10.08 -9.95
C TRP A 47 15.69 9.26 -10.62
N GLY A 48 15.49 8.94 -11.91
CA GLY A 48 16.48 8.27 -12.74
C GLY A 48 16.65 6.77 -12.45
N VAL A 49 15.73 6.19 -11.69
CA VAL A 49 15.71 4.77 -11.37
C VAL A 49 14.87 4.02 -12.40
N SER A 50 15.39 2.93 -12.95
CA SER A 50 14.65 2.09 -13.89
C SER A 50 13.73 1.15 -13.12
N HIS A 51 12.44 1.36 -13.27
CA HIS A 51 11.41 0.46 -12.75
C HIS A 51 11.17 -0.70 -13.71
N THR A 52 10.81 -1.87 -13.20
CA THR A 52 10.52 -3.05 -14.02
C THR A 52 9.21 -3.68 -13.57
N CYS A 53 8.28 -3.87 -14.51
CA CYS A 53 7.02 -4.56 -14.24
C CYS A 53 7.27 -6.01 -13.82
N ARG A 54 6.55 -6.48 -12.80
CA ARG A 54 6.66 -7.84 -12.26
C ARG A 54 5.28 -8.43 -12.01
N SER A 55 5.21 -9.75 -11.95
CA SER A 55 4.00 -10.46 -11.53
C SER A 55 3.72 -10.18 -10.05
N TYR A 56 2.54 -9.66 -9.74
CA TYR A 56 2.12 -9.43 -8.35
C TYR A 56 2.12 -10.72 -7.52
N GLU A 57 1.69 -11.84 -8.11
CA GLU A 57 1.62 -13.14 -7.41
C GLU A 57 3.00 -13.67 -7.04
N ASP A 58 3.99 -13.48 -7.92
CA ASP A 58 5.37 -13.88 -7.64
C ASP A 58 5.96 -13.02 -6.52
N LEU A 59 5.69 -11.70 -6.55
CA LEU A 59 6.10 -10.77 -5.51
C LEU A 59 5.50 -11.12 -4.15
N LYS A 60 4.18 -11.39 -4.12
CA LYS A 60 3.47 -11.79 -2.91
C LYS A 60 4.05 -13.08 -2.33
N THR A 61 4.24 -14.10 -3.17
CA THR A 61 4.84 -15.38 -2.76
C THR A 61 6.25 -15.19 -2.20
N TRP A 62 7.07 -14.39 -2.89
CA TRP A 62 8.42 -14.07 -2.45
C TRP A 62 8.42 -13.36 -1.09
N ALA A 63 7.55 -12.36 -0.90
CA ALA A 63 7.44 -11.59 0.33
C ALA A 63 6.94 -12.46 1.50
N GLU A 64 5.92 -13.29 1.28
CA GLU A 64 5.37 -14.20 2.29
C GLU A 64 6.40 -15.22 2.76
N SER A 65 7.23 -15.76 1.86
CA SER A 65 8.30 -16.70 2.23
C SER A 65 9.44 -16.08 3.06
N ARG A 66 9.53 -14.74 3.09
CA ARG A 66 10.60 -13.97 3.74
C ARG A 66 10.10 -13.03 4.84
N ARG A 67 8.81 -13.11 5.19
CA ARG A 67 8.22 -12.26 6.22
C ARG A 67 8.94 -12.50 7.56
N ALA A 68 9.27 -11.41 8.25
CA ALA A 68 10.02 -11.47 9.52
C ALA A 68 9.20 -12.11 10.65
N SER A 69 7.86 -12.03 10.58
CA SER A 69 6.95 -12.65 11.53
C SER A 69 5.63 -13.02 10.87
N ASN A 70 4.86 -13.89 11.54
CA ASN A 70 3.48 -14.22 11.19
C ASN A 70 2.47 -13.35 11.95
N ALA A 71 2.89 -12.18 12.47
CA ALA A 71 2.02 -11.33 13.26
C ALA A 71 0.85 -10.83 12.39
N SER A 72 -0.37 -11.04 12.86
CA SER A 72 -1.59 -10.56 12.20
C SER A 72 -2.05 -9.26 12.87
N GLY A 73 -1.88 -8.12 12.19
CA GLY A 73 -2.61 -6.88 12.47
C GLY A 73 -2.41 -6.22 13.85
N PHE A 74 -3.03 -5.06 14.00
CA PHE A 74 -3.11 -4.35 15.28
C PHE A 74 -3.99 -5.19 16.22
N GLY A 75 -3.40 -5.67 17.31
CA GLY A 75 -4.12 -6.46 18.31
C GLY A 75 -5.40 -5.76 18.73
N ASP A 76 -6.52 -6.45 18.53
CA ASP A 76 -7.86 -6.07 18.94
C ASP A 76 -7.99 -6.12 20.47
N ASP A 77 -7.33 -5.17 21.14
CA ASP A 77 -7.60 -4.82 22.52
C ASP A 77 -8.72 -3.76 22.54
N GLN A 78 -9.98 -4.23 22.44
CA GLN A 78 -11.25 -3.60 22.89
C GLN A 78 -11.48 -2.10 22.61
#